data_AF-A0A9K3J9T0-F1
#
_entry.id   AF-A0A9K3J9T0-F1
#
_cell.length_a   1.000
_cell.length_b   1.000
_cell.length_c   1.000
_cell.angle_alpha   90.00
_cell.angle_beta   90.00
_cell.angle_gamma   90.00
#
_symmetry.space_group_name_H-M   'P 1'
#
loop_
_entity.id
_entity.type
_entity.pdbx_description
1 polymer ?
#
loop_
_entity_poly.entity_id
_entity_poly.type
_entity_poly.pdbx_seq_one_letter_code
_entity_poly.pdbx_strand_id
1 'polypeptide(L)' 'MASSIDIAAFREAQRAQGPATILAIGTATPSNWVYQADYPDYYFRITKSEHMIDLKEKFKRMCMYLFRFILTSVFHIHN' A
#
# COMPACT_ATOMS: atom_id res chain seq x y z
N MET A 1 -19.38 45.96 20.18
CA MET A 1 -18.40 45.46 21.16
C MET A 1 -18.43 43.94 21.11
N ALA A 2 -17.68 43.35 20.17
CA ALA A 2 -17.61 41.90 20.10
C ALA A 2 -16.94 41.41 21.38
N SER A 3 -17.59 40.50 22.09
CA SER A 3 -17.01 39.67 23.14
C SER A 3 -15.88 38.86 22.52
N SER A 4 -14.71 39.48 22.38
CA SER A 4 -13.45 38.78 22.19
C SER A 4 -13.15 38.06 23.49
N ILE A 5 -13.85 36.95 23.73
CA ILE A 5 -13.21 35.82 24.40
C ILE A 5 -11.84 35.74 23.75
N ASP A 6 -10.79 35.98 24.52
CA ASP A 6 -9.47 36.31 24.01
C ASP A 6 -9.00 35.15 23.10
N ILE A 7 -9.20 35.31 21.79
CA ILE A 7 -9.20 34.20 20.82
C ILE A 7 -7.81 33.54 20.81
N ALA A 8 -6.77 34.35 21.09
CA ALA A 8 -5.40 33.89 21.26
C ALA A 8 -5.24 32.96 22.47
N ALA A 9 -5.80 33.31 23.63
CA ALA A 9 -5.71 32.49 24.84
C ALA A 9 -6.42 31.13 24.67
N PHE A 10 -7.57 31.11 23.99
CA PHE A 10 -8.27 29.86 23.69
C PHE A 10 -7.47 28.97 22.74
N ARG A 11 -6.86 29.55 21.70
CA ARG A 11 -6.00 28.81 20.75
C ARG A 11 -4.77 28.21 21.40
N GLU A 12 -4.15 28.94 22.33
CA GLU A 12 -2.98 28.46 23.07
C GLU A 12 -3.34 27.27 23.98
N ALA A 13 -4.45 27.37 24.71
CA ALA A 13 -4.92 26.31 25.60
C ALA A 13 -5.31 25.01 24.85
N GLN A 14 -5.73 25.11 23.59
CA GLN A 14 -6.12 23.96 22.76
C GLN A 14 -4.96 23.30 22.01
N ARG A 15 -3.79 23.96 21.93
CA ARG A 15 -2.69 23.48 21.09
C ARG A 15 -1.99 22.28 21.73
N ALA A 16 -1.74 21.24 20.94
CA ALA A 16 -0.85 20.15 21.34
C ALA A 16 0.60 20.65 21.45
N GLN A 17 1.31 20.17 22.47
CA GLN A 17 2.73 20.45 22.66
C GLN A 17 3.57 19.30 22.10
N GLY A 18 4.66 19.65 21.41
CA GLY A 18 5.61 18.68 20.86
C GLY A 18 5.34 18.26 19.41
N PRO A 19 6.23 17.43 18.84
CA PRO A 19 6.11 16.94 17.48
C PRO A 19 5.03 15.86 17.36
N ALA A 20 4.41 15.76 16.18
CA ALA A 20 3.50 14.66 15.87
C ALA A 20 4.25 13.31 15.92
N THR A 21 3.68 12.33 16.61
CA THR A 21 4.29 11.01 16.81
C THR A 21 3.29 9.92 16.43
N ILE A 22 3.76 8.87 15.75
CA ILE A 22 2.95 7.69 15.46
C ILE A 22 2.71 6.93 16.77
N LEU A 23 1.45 6.84 17.20
CA LEU A 23 1.09 6.13 18.44
C LEU A 23 0.83 4.64 18.20
N ALA A 24 0.34 4.27 17.02
CA ALA A 24 0.14 2.87 16.61
C ALA A 24 0.02 2.75 15.09
N ILE A 25 0.37 1.58 14.56
CA ILE A 25 0.11 1.17 13.18
C ILE A 25 -0.58 -0.20 13.24
N GLY A 26 -1.75 -0.31 12.62
CA GLY A 26 -2.46 -1.58 12.45
C GLY A 26 -2.60 -1.90 10.97
N THR A 27 -2.32 -3.14 10.58
CA THR A 27 -2.53 -3.65 9.22
C THR A 27 -3.39 -4.90 9.26
N ALA A 28 -4.15 -5.13 8.18
CA ALA A 28 -4.92 -6.36 7.99
C ALA A 28 -4.89 -6.73 6.50
N THR A 29 -4.75 -8.02 6.21
CA THR A 29 -4.80 -8.57 4.86
C THR A 29 -5.87 -9.66 4.80
N PRO A 30 -6.52 -9.86 3.64
CA PRO A 30 -7.42 -11.00 3.44
C PRO A 30 -6.68 -12.32 3.65
N SER A 31 -7.39 -13.35 4.13
CA SER A 31 -6.83 -14.70 4.29
C SER A 31 -6.48 -15.36 2.96
N ASN A 32 -7.20 -15.00 1.89
CA ASN A 32 -6.93 -15.50 0.55
C ASN A 32 -5.83 -14.67 -0.12
N TRP A 33 -4.78 -15.36 -0.57
CA TRP A 33 -3.66 -14.76 -1.30
C TRP A 33 -3.17 -15.75 -2.36
N VAL A 34 -2.53 -15.21 -3.40
CA VAL A 34 -1.99 -15.99 -4.52
C VAL A 34 -0.55 -15.54 -4.77
N TYR A 35 0.38 -16.48 -4.96
CA TYR A 35 1.75 -16.14 -5.30
C TYR A 35 1.82 -15.45 -6.66
N GLN A 36 2.61 -14.37 -6.75
CA GLN A 36 2.78 -13.61 -7.99
C GLN A 36 3.39 -14.45 -9.12
N ALA A 37 4.16 -15.50 -8.80
CA ALA A 37 4.71 -16.44 -9.77
C ALA A 37 3.61 -17.27 -10.46
N ASP A 38 2.57 -17.65 -9.71
CA ASP A 38 1.47 -18.50 -10.17
C ASP A 38 0.28 -17.68 -10.69
N TYR A 39 0.23 -16.38 -10.41
CA TYR A 39 -0.87 -15.49 -10.74
C TYR A 39 -1.20 -15.45 -12.25
N PRO A 40 -0.23 -15.40 -13.19
CA PRO A 40 -0.51 -15.48 -14.63
C PRO A 40 -1.27 -16.74 -15.03
N ASP A 41 -0.88 -17.89 -14.48
CA ASP A 41 -1.53 -19.17 -14.79
C ASP A 41 -2.90 -19.26 -14.14
N TYR A 42 -3.03 -18.85 -12.88
CA TYR A 42 -4.31 -18.77 -12.18
C TYR A 42 -5.31 -17.88 -12.93
N TYR A 43 -4.92 -16.64 -13.26
CA TYR A 43 -5.79 -15.62 -13.86
C TYR A 43 -6.32 -16.04 -15.23
N PHE A 44 -5.45 -16.54 -16.12
CA PHE A 44 -5.85 -16.94 -17.47
C PHE A 44 -6.72 -18.20 -17.48
N ARG A 45 -6.51 -19.11 -16.51
CA ARG A 45 -7.35 -20.29 -16.32
C ARG A 45 -8.76 -19.92 -15.87
N ILE A 46 -8.90 -19.10 -14.83
CA ILE A 46 -10.23 -18.72 -14.31
C ILE A 46 -11.02 -17.83 -15.28
N THR A 47 -10.34 -17.05 -16.10
CA THR A 47 -10.97 -16.18 -17.11
C THR A 47 -11.23 -16.88 -18.45
N LYS A 48 -10.84 -18.16 -18.61
CA LYS A 48 -10.95 -18.93 -19.85
C LYS A 48 -10.18 -18.32 -21.04
N SER A 49 -9.09 -17.61 -20.75
CA SER A 49 -8.29 -16.89 -21.75
C SER A 49 -6.98 -17.59 -22.11
N GLU A 50 -6.82 -18.87 -21.78
CA GLU A 50 -5.56 -19.62 -22.00
C GLU A 50 -5.09 -19.66 -23.46
N HIS A 51 -6.02 -19.49 -24.41
CA HIS A 51 -5.72 -19.40 -25.84
C HIS A 51 -4.99 -18.10 -26.23
N MET A 52 -5.01 -17.06 -25.38
CA MET A 52 -4.33 -15.79 -25.62
C MET A 52 -2.87 -15.84 -25.17
N ILE A 53 -2.07 -16.67 -25.83
CA ILE A 53 -0.70 -17.03 -25.42
C ILE A 53 0.23 -15.80 -25.38
N ASP A 54 0.19 -14.94 -26.39
CA ASP A 54 1.05 -13.74 -26.45
C ASP A 54 0.73 -12.75 -25.33
N LEU A 55 -0.55 -12.62 -24.99
CA LEU A 55 -1.01 -11.76 -23.90
C LEU A 55 -0.58 -12.33 -22.55
N LYS A 56 -0.69 -13.66 -22.38
CA LYS A 56 -0.22 -14.37 -21.19
C LYS A 56 1.28 -14.21 -20.99
N GLU A 57 2.07 -14.26 -22.06
CA GLU A 57 3.52 -14.08 -21.96
C GLU A 57 3.89 -12.64 -21.56
N LYS A 58 3.23 -11.63 -22.16
CA LYS A 58 3.40 -10.22 -21.73
C LYS A 58 3.01 -10.04 -20.26
N PHE A 59 1.90 -10.65 -19.83
CA PHE A 59 1.44 -10.61 -18.45
C PHE A 59 2.42 -11.26 -17.48
N LYS A 60 2.98 -12.42 -17.83
CA LYS A 60 4.02 -13.10 -17.05
C LYS A 60 5.25 -12.22 -16.86
N ARG A 61 5.71 -11.53 -17.92
CA ARG A 61 6.83 -10.58 -17.84
C ARG A 61 6.51 -9.43 -16.86
N MET A 62 5.31 -8.85 -16.92
CA MET A 62 4.87 -7.81 -15.97
C MET A 62 4.92 -8.31 -14.51
N CYS A 63 4.39 -9.51 -14.23
CA CYS A 63 4.43 -10.12 -12.91
C CYS A 63 5.87 -10.39 -12.40
N MET A 64 6.79 -10.77 -13.29
CA MET A 64 8.21 -10.99 -12.95
C MET A 64 8.98 -9.69 -12.66
N TYR A 65 8.75 -8.62 -13.43
CA TYR A 65 9.45 -7.34 -13.20
C TYR A 65 9.06 -6.72 -11.85
N LEU A 66 7.81 -6.89 -11.42
CA LEU A 66 7.34 -6.43 -10.12
C LEU A 66 8.08 -7.14 -8.96
N PHE A 67 8.31 -8.45 -9.09
CA PHE A 67 9.08 -9.21 -8.10
C PHE A 67 10.49 -8.63 -7.91
N ARG A 68 11.13 -8.22 -9.01
CA ARG A 68 12.49 -7.66 -8.98
C ARG A 68 12.55 -6.27 -8.37
N PHE A 69 11.51 -5.45 -8.54
CA PHE A 69 11.46 -4.10 -7.99
C PHE A 69 11.13 -4.08 -6.49
N ILE A 70 10.16 -4.90 -6.06
CA ILE A 70 9.74 -4.96 -4.65
C ILE A 70 10.85 -5.56 -3.77
N LEU A 71 11.55 -6.60 -4.23
CA LEU A 71 12.68 -7.17 -3.48
C LEU A 71 13.80 -6.16 -3.23
N THR A 72 14.12 -5.29 -4.20
CA THR A 72 15.13 -4.23 -4.00
C THR A 72 14.67 -3.14 -3.03
N SER A 73 13.38 -2.79 -3.00
CA SER A 73 12.86 -1.74 -2.12
C SER A 73 12.62 -2.23 -0.69
N VAL A 74 12.18 -3.49 -0.50
CA VAL A 74 11.92 -4.07 0.83
C VAL A 74 13.23 -4.39 1.56
N PHE A 75 14.29 -4.79 0.84
CA PHE A 75 15.61 -5.00 1.47
C PHE A 75 16.25 -3.72 2.02
N HIS A 76 15.87 -2.55 1.52
CA HIS A 76 16.36 -1.25 2.03
C HIS A 76 15.62 -0.75 3.28
N ILE A 77 14.51 -1.37 3.66
CA ILE A 77 13.74 -0.99 4.86
C ILE A 77 14.12 -1.88 6.06
N HIS A 78 14.93 -2.92 5.85
CA HIS A 78 15.30 -3.92 6.85
C HIS A 78 16.80 -3.95 7.19
N ASN A 79 17.53 -2.84 6.98
CA ASN A 79 18.87 -2.60 7.53
C ASN A 79 18.96 -1.18 8.10
#